data_AF-A0A7V9NRF2-F1
#
_entry.id   AF-A0A7V9NRF2-F1
#
_cell.length_a   1.000
_cell.length_b   1.000
_cell.length_c   1.000
_cell.angle_alpha   90.00
_cell.angle_beta   90.00
_cell.angle_gamma   90.00
#
_symmetry.space_group_name_H-M   'P 1'
#
loop_
_entity.id
_entity.type
_entity.pdbx_description
1 polymer ?
#
loop_
_entity_poly.entity_id
_entity_poly.type
_entity_poly.pdbx_seq_one_letter_code
_entity_poly.pdbx_strand_id
1 'polypeptide(L)'
;MLAGAWIAGDVSGGQVRVVVEQLIERHMALFAEHEEAAVAALVGLSVDDTKRAMLSWRLKADALDDGPEPGMPEPSLHHSPTLGNTFHTSATFDAEGGSIVDAALRVADSNDLDVAAVTRRADALVDFAGSSWITSTPRPAAGTVHT
;
A
#
# COMPACT_ATOMS: atom_id res chain seq x y z
N MET A 1 9.46 13.47 16.21
CA MET A 1 8.82 12.17 15.91
C MET A 1 7.55 12.39 15.08
N LEU A 2 7.44 11.75 13.92
CA LEU A 2 6.33 11.82 12.96
C LEU A 2 5.01 11.40 13.60
N ALA A 3 5.01 10.30 14.36
CA ALA A 3 3.84 9.85 15.10
C ALA A 3 3.36 10.90 16.13
N GLY A 4 4.29 11.56 16.82
CA GLY A 4 3.98 12.65 17.75
C GLY A 4 3.35 13.85 17.05
N ALA A 5 3.91 14.26 15.91
CA ALA A 5 3.38 15.36 15.10
C ALA A 5 2.00 15.05 14.50
N TRP A 6 1.73 13.80 14.10
CA TRP A 6 0.39 13.38 13.69
C TRP A 6 -0.58 13.54 14.86
N ILE A 7 -0.25 12.97 16.04
CA ILE A 7 -1.13 12.98 17.21
C ILE A 7 -1.43 14.41 17.66
N ALA A 8 -0.44 15.31 17.57
CA ALA A 8 -0.59 16.74 17.86
C ALA A 8 -1.40 17.49 16.79
N GLY A 9 -1.57 16.93 15.59
CA GLY A 9 -2.27 17.55 14.46
C GLY A 9 -1.41 18.47 13.59
N ASP A 10 -0.10 18.53 13.84
CA ASP A 10 0.85 19.39 13.12
C ASP A 10 1.17 18.87 11.71
N VAL A 11 0.95 17.57 11.48
CA VAL A 11 0.96 16.93 10.16
C VAL A 11 -0.32 16.17 9.94
N SER A 12 -0.86 16.26 8.72
CA SER A 12 -2.09 15.57 8.33
C SER A 12 -1.84 14.11 7.94
N GLY A 13 -2.89 13.29 7.95
CA GLY A 13 -2.78 11.90 7.49
C GLY A 13 -2.40 11.75 6.02
N GLY A 14 -2.72 12.75 5.18
CA GLY A 14 -2.25 12.80 3.79
C GLY A 14 -0.74 12.98 3.68
N GLN A 15 -0.15 13.80 4.55
CA GLN A 15 1.30 14.01 4.60
C GLN A 15 2.02 12.77 5.11
N VAL A 16 1.49 12.11 6.15
CA VAL A 16 2.10 10.88 6.66
C VAL A 16 2.03 9.75 5.65
N ARG A 17 0.93 9.62 4.88
CA ARG A 17 0.87 8.68 3.76
C ARG A 17 2.00 8.93 2.75
N VAL A 18 2.20 10.19 2.36
CA VAL A 18 3.30 10.58 1.46
C VAL A 18 4.67 10.25 2.04
N VAL A 19 4.89 10.48 3.34
CA VAL A 19 6.15 10.12 4.00
C VAL A 19 6.38 8.61 3.93
N VAL A 20 5.40 7.81 4.34
CA VAL A 20 5.49 6.34 4.31
C VAL A 20 5.70 5.80 2.89
N GLU A 21 5.05 6.38 1.88
CA GLU A 21 5.24 6.01 0.47
C GLU A 21 6.69 6.24 -0.03
N GLN A 22 7.45 7.16 0.58
CA GLN A 22 8.83 7.45 0.19
C GLN A 22 9.88 6.79 1.09
N LEU A 23 9.47 6.23 2.24
CA LEU A 23 10.35 5.49 3.14
C LEU A 23 10.41 4.03 2.74
N ILE A 24 11.43 3.70 1.95
CA ILE A 24 11.83 2.31 1.69
C ILE A 24 12.69 1.76 2.83
N GLU A 25 12.73 0.43 2.98
CA GLU A 25 13.40 -0.25 4.10
C GLU A 25 14.83 0.22 4.35
N ARG A 26 15.64 0.37 3.28
CA ARG A 26 17.03 0.82 3.38
C ARG A 26 17.20 2.23 3.96
N HIS A 27 16.22 3.12 3.77
CA HIS A 27 16.31 4.50 4.27
C HIS A 27 15.64 4.71 5.63
N MET A 28 15.05 3.67 6.24
CA MET A 28 14.38 3.82 7.53
C MET A 28 15.34 4.26 8.63
N ALA A 29 16.56 3.71 8.64
CA ALA A 29 17.59 4.10 9.62
C ALA A 29 18.01 5.57 9.44
N LEU A 30 18.25 5.98 8.19
CA LEU A 30 18.63 7.36 7.87
C LEU A 30 17.51 8.36 8.19
N PHE A 31 16.26 7.98 7.94
CA PHE A 31 15.12 8.81 8.31
C PHE A 31 14.98 8.91 9.83
N ALA A 32 15.13 7.81 10.58
CA ALA A 32 15.06 7.82 12.03
C ALA A 32 16.14 8.72 12.66
N GLU A 33 17.36 8.74 12.09
CA GLU A 33 18.46 9.60 12.55
C GLU A 33 18.15 11.10 12.37
N HIS A 34 17.39 11.46 11.34
CA HIS A 34 17.08 12.85 10.99
C HIS A 34 15.59 13.19 11.14
N GLU A 35 14.83 12.35 11.84
CA GLU A 35 13.36 12.39 11.83
C GLU A 35 12.83 13.72 12.34
N GLU A 36 13.45 14.28 13.38
CA GLU A 36 13.00 15.55 13.97
C GLU A 36 13.12 16.70 12.97
N ALA A 37 14.26 16.81 12.29
CA ALA A 37 14.50 17.83 11.28
C ALA A 37 13.61 17.62 10.04
N ALA A 38 13.43 16.38 9.62
CA ALA A 38 12.55 16.03 8.50
C ALA A 38 11.10 16.40 8.82
N VAL A 39 10.58 16.02 9.99
CA VAL A 39 9.20 16.31 10.41
C VAL A 39 8.99 17.81 10.57
N ALA A 40 9.93 18.54 11.17
CA ALA A 40 9.84 20.00 11.31
C ALA A 40 9.73 20.70 9.95
N ALA A 41 10.40 20.19 8.92
CA ALA A 41 10.32 20.74 7.56
C ALA A 41 8.98 20.45 6.85
N LEU A 42 8.17 19.51 7.35
CA LEU A 42 6.87 19.14 6.77
C LEU A 42 5.70 19.88 7.40
N VAL A 43 5.85 20.41 8.62
CA VAL A 43 4.79 21.15 9.31
C VAL A 43 4.39 22.37 8.50
N GLY A 44 3.08 22.53 8.27
CA GLY A 44 2.51 23.64 7.50
C GLY A 44 2.61 23.51 5.98
N LEU A 45 3.25 22.46 5.45
CA LEU A 45 3.23 22.18 4.02
C LEU A 45 1.89 21.59 3.56
N SER A 46 1.54 21.85 2.30
CA SER A 46 0.48 21.10 1.63
C SER A 46 0.90 19.64 1.40
N VAL A 47 -0.05 18.76 1.08
CA VAL A 47 0.27 17.36 0.71
C VAL A 47 1.17 17.31 -0.54
N ASP A 48 0.93 18.18 -1.52
CA ASP A 48 1.73 18.24 -2.75
C ASP A 48 3.16 18.74 -2.47
N ASP A 49 3.32 19.75 -1.61
CA ASP A 49 4.64 20.25 -1.24
C ASP A 49 5.38 19.26 -0.34
N THR A 50 4.66 18.54 0.52
CA THR A 50 5.20 17.41 1.29
C THR A 50 5.72 16.32 0.35
N LYS A 51 5.00 16.02 -0.74
CA LYS A 51 5.45 15.06 -1.75
C LYS A 51 6.74 15.52 -2.44
N ARG A 52 6.84 16.79 -2.80
CA ARG A 52 8.07 17.36 -3.39
C ARG A 52 9.25 17.33 -2.41
N ALA A 53 9.00 17.67 -1.15
CA ALA A 53 10.00 17.64 -0.09
C ALA A 53 10.52 16.21 0.15
N MET A 54 9.63 15.22 0.24
CA MET A 54 9.99 13.82 0.44
C MET A 54 10.67 13.19 -0.77
N LEU A 55 10.31 13.56 -2.00
CA LEU A 55 11.05 13.16 -3.21
C LEU A 55 12.47 13.72 -3.20
N SER A 56 12.62 15.00 -2.84
CA SER A 56 13.94 15.65 -2.74
C SER A 56 14.80 15.04 -1.63
N TRP A 57 14.17 14.65 -0.51
CA TRP A 57 14.84 13.94 0.57
C TRP A 57 15.29 12.54 0.11
N ARG A 58 14.40 11.78 -0.56
CA ARG A 58 14.71 10.43 -1.07
C ARG A 58 15.88 10.46 -2.05
N LEU A 59 15.91 11.41 -2.98
CA LEU A 59 17.03 11.59 -3.91
C LEU A 59 18.37 11.83 -3.18
N LYS A 60 18.35 12.54 -2.04
CA LYS A 60 19.56 12.75 -1.22
C LYS A 60 19.93 11.49 -0.43
N ALA A 61 18.94 10.75 0.06
CA ALA A 61 19.15 9.48 0.73
C ALA A 61 19.77 8.45 -0.23
N ASP A 62 19.24 8.34 -1.44
CA ASP A 62 19.77 7.48 -2.51
C ASP A 62 21.24 7.82 -2.80
N ALA A 63 21.60 9.12 -2.88
CA ALA A 63 22.98 9.53 -3.12
C ALA A 63 23.96 9.25 -1.96
N LEU A 64 23.44 8.99 -0.75
CA LEU A 64 24.24 8.61 0.42
C LEU A 64 24.33 7.09 0.59
N ASP A 65 23.37 6.34 0.01
CA ASP A 65 23.27 4.88 0.05
C ASP A 65 22.90 4.33 -1.34
N ASP A 66 23.93 4.06 -2.15
CA ASP A 66 23.83 3.41 -3.47
C ASP A 66 23.46 1.91 -3.40
N GLY A 67 22.92 1.45 -2.25
CA GLY A 67 22.42 0.08 -2.09
C GLY A 67 21.36 -0.27 -3.14
N PRO A 68 21.21 -1.56 -3.50
CA PRO A 68 20.21 -1.97 -4.50
C PRO A 68 18.82 -1.51 -4.08
N GLU A 69 18.00 -1.02 -5.04
CA GLU A 69 16.57 -0.81 -4.79
C GLU A 69 16.00 -2.10 -4.20
N PRO A 70 15.29 -2.03 -3.06
CA PRO A 70 14.56 -3.18 -2.57
C PRO A 70 13.76 -3.75 -3.73
N GLY A 71 13.97 -5.02 -4.05
CA GLY A 71 13.19 -5.67 -5.09
C GLY A 71 11.71 -5.43 -4.80
N MET A 72 10.92 -5.11 -5.83
CA MET A 72 9.48 -4.95 -5.64
C MET A 72 8.97 -6.19 -4.87
N PRO A 73 8.21 -6.00 -3.78
CA PRO A 73 7.74 -7.14 -2.99
C PRO A 73 7.04 -8.12 -3.92
N GLU A 74 7.42 -9.40 -3.86
CA GLU A 74 6.78 -10.40 -4.69
C GLU A 74 5.27 -10.40 -4.40
N PRO A 75 4.42 -10.46 -5.43
CA PRO A 75 2.98 -10.58 -5.24
C PRO A 75 2.66 -11.76 -4.33
N SER A 76 1.96 -11.50 -3.24
CA SER A 76 1.66 -12.47 -2.21
C SER A 76 0.22 -12.31 -1.72
N LEU A 77 -0.43 -13.43 -1.40
CA LEU A 77 -1.78 -13.44 -0.85
C LEU A 77 -1.87 -14.53 0.22
N HIS A 78 -2.26 -14.12 1.41
CA HIS A 78 -2.61 -14.98 2.52
C HIS A 78 -4.12 -14.93 2.72
N HIS A 79 -4.75 -16.10 2.69
CA HIS A 79 -6.16 -16.26 3.05
C HIS A 79 -6.25 -17.41 4.03
N SER A 80 -6.64 -17.11 5.27
CA SER A 80 -6.65 -18.08 6.35
C SER A 80 -7.91 -17.96 7.21
N PRO A 81 -8.46 -19.08 7.68
CA PRO A 81 -9.52 -19.05 8.67
C PRO A 81 -9.01 -18.49 10.00
N THR A 82 -9.87 -17.73 10.67
CA THR A 82 -9.69 -17.22 12.03
C THR A 82 -10.75 -17.80 12.96
N LEU A 83 -10.69 -17.48 14.26
CA LEU A 83 -11.64 -18.00 15.24
C LEU A 83 -13.07 -17.53 14.92
N GLY A 84 -14.05 -18.43 15.09
CA GLY A 84 -15.47 -18.09 14.90
C GLY A 84 -15.94 -18.05 13.45
N ASN A 85 -15.40 -18.91 12.58
CA ASN A 85 -15.77 -19.01 11.15
C ASN A 85 -15.58 -17.70 10.37
N THR A 86 -14.66 -16.86 10.83
CA THR A 86 -14.22 -15.66 10.12
C THR A 86 -12.98 -16.01 9.31
N PHE A 87 -12.65 -15.19 8.31
CA PHE A 87 -11.47 -15.36 7.50
C PHE A 87 -10.69 -14.05 7.45
N HIS A 88 -9.36 -14.16 7.44
CA HIS A 88 -8.47 -13.02 7.24
C HIS A 88 -7.80 -13.15 5.87
N THR A 89 -7.91 -12.10 5.06
CA THR A 89 -7.23 -11.97 3.77
C THR A 89 -6.27 -10.80 3.83
N SER A 90 -5.01 -11.05 3.48
CA SER A 90 -3.97 -10.03 3.33
C SER A 90 -3.22 -10.30 2.03
N ALA A 91 -3.01 -9.27 1.23
CA ALA A 91 -2.34 -9.41 -0.06
C ALA A 91 -1.48 -8.19 -0.38
N THR A 92 -0.38 -8.45 -1.07
CA THR A 92 0.48 -7.45 -1.70
C THR A 92 0.53 -7.77 -3.19
N PHE A 93 0.39 -6.75 -4.03
CA PHE A 93 0.47 -6.89 -5.48
C PHE A 93 1.54 -5.94 -6.03
N ASP A 94 2.07 -6.29 -7.20
CA ASP A 94 2.82 -5.33 -8.01
C ASP A 94 1.89 -4.25 -8.58
N ALA A 95 2.46 -3.27 -9.29
CA ALA A 95 1.69 -2.15 -9.82
C ALA A 95 0.59 -2.58 -10.80
N GLU A 96 0.87 -3.59 -11.65
CA GLU A 96 -0.10 -4.10 -12.62
C GLU A 96 -1.23 -4.85 -11.93
N GLY A 97 -0.89 -5.82 -11.08
CA GLY A 97 -1.85 -6.62 -10.31
C GLY A 97 -2.70 -5.75 -9.39
N GLY A 98 -2.10 -4.76 -8.72
CA GLY A 98 -2.81 -3.79 -7.89
C GLY A 98 -3.81 -2.96 -8.70
N SER A 99 -3.44 -2.50 -9.90
CA SER A 99 -4.36 -1.75 -10.78
C SER A 99 -5.52 -2.62 -11.27
N ILE A 100 -5.29 -3.90 -11.53
CA ILE A 100 -6.34 -4.85 -11.94
C ILE A 100 -7.32 -5.05 -10.78
N VAL A 101 -6.81 -5.29 -9.56
CA VAL A 101 -7.64 -5.47 -8.37
C VAL A 101 -8.44 -4.22 -8.05
N ASP A 102 -7.83 -3.03 -8.15
CA ASP A 102 -8.54 -1.76 -7.93
C ASP A 102 -9.68 -1.56 -8.94
N ALA A 103 -9.45 -1.87 -10.22
CA ALA A 103 -10.49 -1.81 -11.24
C ALA A 103 -11.62 -2.80 -10.97
N ALA A 104 -11.30 -4.04 -10.60
CA ALA A 104 -12.28 -5.07 -10.27
C ALA A 104 -13.15 -4.67 -9.07
N LEU A 105 -12.53 -4.19 -7.98
CA LEU A 105 -13.26 -3.71 -6.81
C LEU A 105 -14.15 -2.52 -7.14
N ARG A 106 -13.69 -1.59 -7.99
CA ARG A 106 -14.51 -0.45 -8.43
C ARG A 106 -15.74 -0.89 -9.23
N VAL A 107 -15.61 -1.91 -10.08
CA VAL A 107 -16.72 -2.45 -10.88
C VAL A 107 -17.75 -3.15 -10.00
N ALA A 108 -17.31 -3.86 -8.96
CA ALA A 108 -18.17 -4.60 -8.05
C ALA A 108 -18.67 -3.78 -6.84
N ASP A 109 -18.21 -2.54 -6.65
CA ASP A 109 -18.63 -1.68 -5.54
C ASP A 109 -20.13 -1.33 -5.69
N SER A 110 -20.91 -1.55 -4.63
CA SER A 110 -22.33 -1.18 -4.59
C SER A 110 -22.54 0.34 -4.68
N ASN A 111 -21.50 1.13 -4.40
CA ASN A 111 -21.51 2.58 -4.33
C ASN A 111 -22.54 3.16 -3.32
N ASP A 112 -22.96 2.34 -2.36
CA ASP A 112 -23.82 2.75 -1.26
C ASP A 112 -23.02 3.58 -0.24
N LEU A 113 -23.07 4.90 -0.37
CA LEU A 113 -22.26 5.82 0.44
C LEU A 113 -22.65 5.84 1.92
N ASP A 114 -23.78 5.24 2.31
CA ASP A 114 -24.20 5.09 3.70
C ASP A 114 -23.46 3.93 4.42
N VAL A 115 -22.84 3.03 3.65
CA VAL A 115 -22.02 1.92 4.17
C VAL A 115 -20.54 2.34 4.25
N ALA A 116 -19.80 1.88 5.26
CA ALA A 116 -18.38 2.16 5.37
C ALA A 116 -17.59 1.58 4.17
N ALA A 117 -16.60 2.33 3.66
CA ALA A 117 -15.83 1.93 2.47
C ALA A 117 -15.09 0.59 2.63
N VAL A 118 -14.69 0.21 3.85
CA VAL A 118 -14.07 -1.10 4.13
C VAL A 118 -15.06 -2.24 3.96
N THR A 119 -16.31 -2.04 4.40
CA THR A 119 -17.40 -3.02 4.28
C THR A 119 -17.79 -3.17 2.81
N ARG A 120 -17.99 -2.06 2.09
CA ARG A 120 -18.29 -2.12 0.65
C ARG A 120 -17.20 -2.82 -0.16
N ARG A 121 -15.92 -2.59 0.17
CA ARG A 121 -14.81 -3.28 -0.51
C ARG A 121 -14.77 -4.77 -0.20
N ALA A 122 -15.11 -5.18 1.01
CA ALA A 122 -15.22 -6.60 1.36
C ALA A 122 -16.36 -7.27 0.57
N ASP A 123 -17.52 -6.63 0.50
CA ASP A 123 -18.68 -7.12 -0.26
C ASP A 123 -18.36 -7.19 -1.76
N ALA A 124 -17.76 -6.13 -2.33
CA ALA A 124 -17.33 -6.06 -3.72
C ALA A 124 -16.32 -7.17 -4.07
N LEU A 125 -15.39 -7.49 -3.16
CA LEU A 125 -14.45 -8.59 -3.35
C LEU A 125 -15.16 -9.95 -3.41
N VAL A 126 -16.15 -10.16 -2.54
CA VAL A 126 -16.96 -11.40 -2.52
C VAL A 126 -17.82 -11.50 -3.78
N ASP A 127 -18.43 -10.40 -4.23
CA ASP A 127 -19.24 -10.36 -5.44
C ASP A 127 -18.40 -10.60 -6.71
N PHE A 128 -17.22 -9.98 -6.80
CA PHE A 128 -16.27 -10.20 -7.88
C PHE A 128 -15.75 -11.65 -7.91
N ALA A 129 -15.36 -12.19 -6.76
CA ALA A 129 -14.96 -13.59 -6.66
C ALA A 129 -16.13 -14.50 -7.07
N GLY A 130 -17.35 -14.18 -6.61
CA GLY A 130 -18.60 -14.89 -6.86
C GLY A 130 -19.09 -14.85 -8.31
N SER A 131 -18.79 -13.80 -9.06
CA SER A 131 -19.24 -13.62 -10.45
C SER A 131 -18.25 -14.20 -11.47
N SER A 132 -16.95 -14.23 -11.14
CA SER A 132 -15.89 -14.70 -12.05
C SER A 132 -15.76 -16.23 -12.14
N TRP A 133 -16.16 -17.00 -11.11
CA TRP A 133 -16.07 -18.47 -11.13
C TRP A 133 -17.08 -19.16 -12.05
N ILE A 134 -18.12 -18.46 -12.52
CA ILE A 134 -19.13 -19.03 -13.43
C ILE A 134 -18.67 -19.01 -14.90
N THR A 135 -17.62 -18.27 -15.27
CA THR A 135 -17.29 -18.05 -16.70
C THR A 135 -15.82 -18.29 -17.12
N SER A 136 -14.85 -18.44 -16.22
CA SER A 136 -13.44 -18.62 -16.61
C SER A 136 -12.92 -20.05 -16.40
N THR A 137 -12.42 -20.65 -17.48
CA THR A 137 -11.67 -21.91 -17.47
C THR A 137 -10.36 -21.73 -16.70
N PRO A 138 -9.93 -22.67 -15.85
CA PRO A 138 -8.66 -22.55 -15.12
C PRO A 138 -7.48 -22.36 -16.06
N ARG A 139 -6.58 -21.41 -15.74
CA ARG A 139 -5.28 -21.27 -16.42
C ARG A 139 -4.48 -22.55 -16.17
N PRO A 140 -3.97 -23.27 -17.20
CA PRO A 140 -3.16 -24.45 -16.99
C PRO A 140 -1.91 -24.07 -16.18
N ALA A 141 -1.62 -24.85 -15.14
CA ALA A 141 -0.40 -24.70 -14.36
C ALA A 141 0.80 -24.81 -15.32
N ALA A 142 1.73 -23.86 -15.24
CA ALA A 142 2.96 -23.89 -16.02
C ALA A 142 3.69 -25.20 -15.70
N GLY A 143 3.77 -26.09 -16.69
CA GLY A 143 4.35 -27.42 -16.54
C GLY A 143 5.82 -27.32 -16.14
N THR A 144 6.19 -28.02 -15.07
CA THR A 144 7.58 -28.27 -14.71
C THR A 144 8.24 -29.05 -15.84
N VAL A 145 9.12 -28.40 -16.59
CA VAL A 145 10.07 -29.09 -17.48
C VAL A 145 11.06 -29.85 -16.60
N HIS A 146 10.97 -31.18 -16.60
CA HIS A 146 12.06 -32.05 -16.20
C HIS A 146 12.85 -32.42 -17.45
N THR A 147 14.08 -31.92 -17.52
CA THR A 147 15.17 -32.49 -18.33
C THR A 147 15.64 -33.81 -17.77
#